data_AF-A0A0C1JVY0-F1
#
_entry.id   AF-A0A0C1JVY0-F1
#
_cell.length_a   1.000
_cell.length_b   1.000
_cell.length_c   1.000
_cell.angle_alpha   90.00
_cell.angle_beta   90.00
_cell.angle_gamma   90.00
#
_symmetry.space_group_name_H-M   'P 1'
#
loop_
_entity.id
_entity.type
_entity.pdbx_description
1 polymer ?
#
loop_
_entity_poly.entity_id
_entity_poly.type
_entity_poly.pdbx_seq_one_letter_code
_entity_poly.pdbx_strand_id
1 'polypeptide(L)'
;MVNTLTNADNHKNGTTVSPNDSTVTSIKQLPNELLLHIFSFLQAFDLLEVELTCHQWKNLAHDETLWKDLCRKHFENCWVDEKPYKESYFVAHRTKREHEKLMAFLGSIKHVHNLELAKYIGLP
;
A
#
# COMPACT_ATOMS: atom_id res chain seq x y z
N MET A 1 -15.55 35.87 64.92
CA MET A 1 -15.75 34.46 65.26
C MET A 1 -15.55 33.66 63.98
N VAL A 2 -14.32 33.48 63.50
CA VAL A 2 -13.45 32.29 63.74
C VAL A 2 -14.25 31.00 63.80
N ASN A 3 -14.07 30.16 62.77
CA ASN A 3 -13.72 28.75 62.96
C ASN A 3 -13.02 28.23 61.70
N THR A 4 -11.72 28.02 61.88
CA THR A 4 -10.79 27.30 61.03
C THR A 4 -11.05 25.80 61.19
N LEU A 5 -11.21 25.07 60.09
CA LEU A 5 -10.94 23.64 60.05
C LEU A 5 -10.10 23.33 58.81
N THR A 6 -8.83 23.12 59.10
CA THR A 6 -7.82 22.45 58.29
C THR A 6 -8.28 21.05 57.89
N ASN A 7 -8.07 20.67 56.64
CA ASN A 7 -7.78 19.28 56.31
C ASN A 7 -6.69 19.24 55.24
N ALA A 8 -5.48 18.94 55.71
CA ALA A 8 -4.40 18.42 54.89
C ALA A 8 -4.68 16.93 54.70
N ASP A 9 -4.88 16.51 53.46
CA ASP A 9 -4.78 15.09 53.12
C ASP A 9 -3.56 14.89 52.23
N ASN A 10 -2.57 14.23 52.82
CA ASN A 10 -1.31 13.86 52.21
C ASN A 10 -1.52 12.51 51.54
N HIS A 11 -1.92 12.49 50.26
CA HIS A 11 -1.74 11.26 49.49
C HIS A 11 -0.35 11.26 48.84
N LYS A 12 0.55 10.61 49.59
CA LYS A 12 1.88 10.22 49.20
C LYS A 12 1.77 9.03 48.25
N ASN A 13 1.93 9.27 46.95
CA ASN A 13 2.27 8.23 46.00
C ASN A 13 3.38 8.76 45.10
N GLY A 14 4.60 8.65 45.63
CA GLY A 14 5.78 8.52 44.80
C GLY A 14 5.61 7.27 43.94
N THR A 15 5.08 7.45 42.74
CA THR A 15 5.31 6.51 41.65
C THR A 15 6.68 6.85 41.09
N THR A 16 7.69 6.16 41.61
CA THR A 16 8.96 5.96 40.92
C THR A 16 8.66 5.36 39.56
N VAL A 17 8.50 6.19 38.54
CA VAL A 17 8.45 5.76 37.14
C VAL A 17 9.84 5.23 36.81
N SER A 18 9.93 3.90 36.81
CA SER A 18 11.08 3.14 36.33
C SER A 18 11.33 3.48 34.85
N PRO A 19 12.53 3.91 34.45
CA PRO A 19 12.85 4.28 33.06
C PRO A 19 13.05 3.11 32.10
N ASN A 20 12.49 1.93 32.33
CA ASN A 20 12.82 0.75 31.53
C ASN A 20 11.52 -0.02 31.25
N ASP A 21 10.86 0.25 30.12
CA ASP A 21 10.04 -0.71 29.36
C ASP A 21 9.41 0.02 28.16
N SER A 22 10.26 0.41 27.22
CA SER A 22 9.83 0.81 25.88
C SER A 22 9.43 -0.45 25.09
N THR A 23 8.47 -1.22 25.59
CA THR A 23 7.83 -2.27 24.81
C THR A 23 6.90 -1.60 23.82
N VAL A 24 7.34 -1.46 22.56
CA VAL A 24 6.45 -1.11 21.44
C VAL A 24 5.34 -2.16 21.43
N THR A 25 4.17 -1.80 21.92
CA THR A 25 3.04 -2.71 22.14
C THR A 25 2.08 -2.68 20.96
N SER A 26 2.26 -1.72 20.03
CA SER A 26 1.42 -1.57 18.84
C SER A 26 2.23 -1.13 17.62
N ILE A 27 1.90 -1.66 16.44
CA ILE A 27 2.46 -1.24 15.14
C ILE A 27 2.30 0.28 14.94
N LYS A 28 1.25 0.91 15.48
CA LYS A 28 1.01 2.35 15.37
C LYS A 28 2.10 3.21 16.04
N GLN A 29 2.87 2.63 16.96
CA GLN A 29 3.96 3.33 17.66
C GLN A 29 5.29 3.24 16.91
N LEU A 30 5.35 2.50 15.79
CA LEU A 30 6.54 2.44 14.97
C LEU A 30 6.83 3.81 14.33
N PRO A 31 8.11 4.20 14.23
CA PRO A 31 8.54 5.32 13.41
C PRO A 31 8.01 5.23 11.98
N ASN A 32 7.74 6.40 11.38
CA ASN A 32 7.20 6.49 10.03
C ASN A 32 8.08 5.80 9.00
N GLU A 33 9.41 5.86 9.16
CA GLU A 33 10.39 5.24 8.27
C GLU A 33 10.26 3.72 8.27
N LEU A 34 9.99 3.11 9.44
CA LEU A 34 9.80 1.66 9.54
C LEU A 34 8.44 1.24 8.97
N LEU A 35 7.39 2.01 9.21
CA LEU A 35 6.08 1.78 8.59
C LEU A 35 6.17 1.90 7.06
N LEU A 36 6.85 2.93 6.56
CA LEU A 36 7.08 3.12 5.13
C LEU A 36 7.87 1.95 4.54
N HIS A 37 8.89 1.48 5.24
CA HIS A 37 9.66 0.30 4.82
C HIS A 37 8.77 -0.95 4.76
N ILE A 38 7.92 -1.20 5.76
CA ILE A 38 6.94 -2.29 5.73
C ILE A 38 6.00 -2.15 4.53
N PHE A 39 5.48 -0.95 4.29
CA PHE A 39 4.58 -0.66 3.16
C PHE A 39 5.25 -0.87 1.80
N SER A 40 6.58 -0.72 1.70
CA SER A 40 7.32 -0.93 0.45
C SER A 40 7.32 -2.39 -0.07
N PHE A 41 6.91 -3.34 0.78
CA PHE A 41 6.74 -4.75 0.43
C PHE A 41 5.33 -5.09 -0.08
N LEU A 42 4.37 -4.18 0.08
CA LEU A 42 2.97 -4.41 -0.27
C LEU A 42 2.70 -4.16 -1.75
N GLN A 43 1.66 -4.82 -2.29
CA GLN A 43 1.18 -4.54 -3.64
C GLN A 43 0.33 -3.26 -3.64
N ALA A 44 0.12 -2.69 -4.83
CA ALA A 44 -0.63 -1.45 -4.98
C ALA A 44 -2.06 -1.51 -4.39
N PHE A 45 -2.75 -2.65 -4.51
CA PHE A 45 -4.08 -2.83 -3.95
C PHE A 45 -4.05 -2.93 -2.42
N ASP A 46 -3.08 -3.64 -1.85
CA ASP A 46 -2.89 -3.72 -0.40
C ASP A 46 -2.60 -2.33 0.20
N LEU A 47 -1.86 -1.48 -0.51
CA LEU A 47 -1.63 -0.08 -0.10
C LEU A 47 -2.92 0.75 -0.07
N LEU A 48 -3.88 0.47 -0.94
CA LEU A 48 -5.19 1.12 -0.88
C LEU A 48 -5.94 0.70 0.39
N GLU A 49 -5.82 -0.55 0.83
CA GLU A 49 -6.42 -1.01 2.08
C GLU A 49 -5.73 -0.39 3.30
N VAL A 50 -4.40 -0.30 3.28
CA VAL A 50 -3.60 0.39 4.30
C VAL A 50 -4.05 1.84 4.48
N GLU A 51 -4.38 2.53 3.38
CA GLU A 51 -4.88 3.90 3.39
C GLU A 51 -6.18 4.06 4.22
N LEU A 52 -7.01 3.02 4.27
CA LEU A 52 -8.31 3.06 4.94
C LEU A 52 -8.23 2.79 6.45
N THR A 53 -7.04 2.48 6.99
CA THR A 53 -6.89 2.05 8.39
C THR A 53 -6.88 3.22 9.39
N CYS A 54 -6.05 4.24 9.17
CA CYS A 54 -5.96 5.44 10.01
C CYS A 54 -5.24 6.60 9.29
N HIS A 55 -5.32 7.82 9.83
CA HIS A 55 -4.74 9.01 9.20
C HIS A 55 -3.22 8.93 8.97
N GLN A 56 -2.46 8.36 9.91
CA GLN A 56 -1.02 8.18 9.75
C GLN A 56 -0.71 7.27 8.56
N TRP A 57 -1.41 6.14 8.45
CA TRP A 57 -1.19 5.16 7.40
C TRP A 57 -1.69 5.66 6.05
N LYS A 58 -2.78 6.44 6.03
CA LYS A 58 -3.23 7.17 4.84
C LYS A 58 -2.13 8.07 4.27
N ASN A 59 -1.47 8.85 5.12
CA ASN A 59 -0.43 9.76 4.67
C ASN A 59 0.80 8.99 4.16
N LEU A 60 1.22 7.94 4.87
CA LEU A 60 2.36 7.11 4.48
C LEU A 60 2.09 6.28 3.22
N ALA A 61 0.88 5.75 3.03
CA ALA A 61 0.49 5.01 1.84
C ALA A 61 0.39 5.89 0.58
N HIS A 62 0.33 7.21 0.72
CA HIS A 62 0.43 8.16 -0.39
C HIS A 62 1.85 8.61 -0.70
N ASP A 63 2.85 8.08 0.01
CA ASP A 63 4.22 8.50 -0.20
C ASP A 63 4.70 8.21 -1.63
N GLU A 64 5.22 9.24 -2.28
CA GLU A 64 5.60 9.17 -3.70
C GLU A 64 6.77 8.21 -3.95
N THR A 65 7.63 7.96 -2.96
CA THR A 65 8.73 7.00 -3.12
C THR A 65 8.21 5.57 -3.19
N LEU A 66 7.15 5.24 -2.43
CA LEU A 66 6.48 3.93 -2.52
C LEU A 66 5.91 3.69 -3.91
N TRP A 67 5.15 4.66 -4.44
CA TRP A 67 4.52 4.53 -5.75
C TRP A 67 5.55 4.54 -6.88
N LYS A 68 6.61 5.36 -6.79
CA LYS A 68 7.73 5.33 -7.74
C LYS A 68 8.41 3.96 -7.78
N ASP A 69 8.60 3.34 -6.63
CA ASP A 69 9.22 2.02 -6.51
C ASP A 69 8.32 0.90 -7.03
N LEU A 70 7.02 0.94 -6.73
CA LEU A 70 6.02 0.03 -7.29
C LEU A 70 5.95 0.14 -8.80
N CYS A 71 5.92 1.36 -9.33
CA CYS A 71 5.96 1.63 -10.76
C CYS A 71 7.17 0.97 -11.42
N ARG A 72 8.38 1.17 -10.85
CA ARG A 72 9.62 0.57 -11.35
C ARG A 72 9.63 -0.96 -11.28
N LYS A 73 8.98 -1.56 -10.26
CA LYS A 73 8.88 -3.02 -10.12
C LYS A 73 7.93 -3.66 -11.14
N HIS A 74 6.86 -2.96 -11.54
CA HIS A 74 5.79 -3.54 -12.38
C HIS A 74 5.83 -3.14 -13.85
N PHE A 75 6.51 -2.03 -14.18
CA PHE A 75 6.58 -1.47 -15.53
C PHE A 75 8.04 -1.14 -15.87
N GLU A 76 8.53 -1.65 -17.01
CA GLU A 76 9.91 -1.41 -17.51
C GLU A 76 10.17 0.08 -17.81
N ASN A 77 9.10 0.83 -18.05
CA ASN A 77 9.10 2.23 -18.40
C ASN A 77 7.84 2.85 -17.81
N CYS A 78 7.85 3.15 -16.51
CA CYS A 78 6.84 4.04 -15.98
C CYS A 78 7.16 5.44 -16.52
N TRP A 79 6.50 5.78 -17.62
CA TRP A 79 6.73 7.04 -18.30
C TRP A 79 6.35 8.18 -17.35
N VAL A 80 7.23 9.19 -17.38
CA VAL A 80 7.12 10.52 -16.78
C VAL A 80 7.52 10.60 -15.30
N ASP A 81 8.58 11.36 -15.03
CA ASP A 81 8.93 11.92 -13.72
C ASP A 81 7.89 12.98 -13.24
N GLU A 82 6.68 12.98 -13.81
CA GLU A 82 5.57 13.82 -13.36
C GLU A 82 4.81 13.06 -12.28
N LYS A 83 4.98 13.55 -11.06
CA LYS A 83 4.06 13.26 -9.96
C LYS A 83 2.65 13.70 -10.36
N PRO A 84 1.61 12.99 -9.87
CA PRO A 84 1.68 11.95 -8.83
C PRO A 84 1.86 10.52 -9.38
N TYR A 85 2.73 9.72 -8.75
CA TYR A 85 3.06 8.36 -9.23
C TYR A 85 1.93 7.35 -9.00
N LYS A 86 1.06 7.58 -8.01
CA LYS A 86 -0.08 6.69 -7.70
C LYS A 86 -1.06 6.60 -8.86
N GLU A 87 -1.46 7.74 -9.40
CA GLU A 87 -2.37 7.85 -10.54
C GLU A 87 -1.73 7.24 -11.80
N SER A 88 -0.45 7.59 -12.05
CA SER A 88 0.33 7.03 -13.15
C SER A 88 0.42 5.51 -13.09
N TYR A 89 0.58 4.93 -11.89
CA TYR A 89 0.55 3.48 -11.68
C TYR A 89 -0.78 2.87 -12.16
N PHE A 90 -1.93 3.41 -11.73
CA PHE A 90 -3.23 2.84 -12.08
C PHE A 90 -3.58 2.99 -13.56
N VAL A 91 -3.13 4.09 -14.19
CA VAL A 91 -3.23 4.26 -15.65
C VAL A 91 -2.42 3.18 -16.36
N ALA A 92 -1.12 3.04 -16.03
CA ALA A 92 -0.24 2.04 -16.63
C ALA A 92 -0.77 0.60 -16.41
N HIS A 93 -1.23 0.30 -15.19
CA HIS A 93 -1.82 -0.98 -14.85
C HIS A 93 -3.06 -1.29 -15.70
N ARG A 94 -3.96 -0.31 -15.87
CA ARG A 94 -5.16 -0.48 -16.72
C ARG A 94 -4.77 -0.75 -18.16
N THR A 95 -3.87 0.05 -18.74
CA THR A 95 -3.44 -0.10 -20.13
C THR A 95 -2.78 -1.45 -20.38
N LYS A 96 -1.91 -1.90 -19.46
CA LYS A 96 -1.28 -3.23 -19.56
C LYS A 96 -2.31 -4.35 -19.55
N ARG A 97 -3.26 -4.30 -18.61
CA ARG A 97 -4.33 -5.30 -18.51
C ARG A 97 -5.24 -5.32 -19.74
N GLU A 98 -5.55 -4.17 -20.32
CA GLU A 98 -6.34 -4.08 -21.55
C GLU A 98 -5.59 -4.65 -22.75
N HIS A 99 -4.29 -4.35 -22.87
CA HIS A 99 -3.43 -4.93 -23.89
C HIS A 99 -3.34 -6.45 -23.77
N GLU A 100 -3.15 -6.98 -22.56
CA GLU A 100 -3.14 -8.43 -22.31
C GLU A 100 -4.46 -9.10 -22.73
N LYS A 101 -5.60 -8.50 -22.42
CA LYS A 101 -6.92 -9.01 -22.86
C LYS A 101 -7.06 -8.99 -24.37
N LEU A 102 -6.64 -7.90 -25.02
CA LEU A 102 -6.70 -7.77 -26.47
C LEU A 102 -5.79 -8.81 -27.14
N MET A 103 -4.59 -9.03 -26.62
CA MET A 103 -3.65 -10.03 -27.12
C MET A 103 -4.16 -11.46 -26.92
N ALA A 104 -4.78 -11.76 -25.77
CA ALA A 104 -5.44 -13.04 -25.53
C ALA A 104 -6.59 -13.28 -26.54
N PHE A 105 -7.42 -12.27 -26.78
CA PHE A 105 -8.52 -12.33 -27.74
C PHE A 105 -8.03 -12.56 -29.17
N LEU A 106 -7.04 -11.78 -29.63
CA LEU A 106 -6.44 -11.96 -30.96
C LEU A 106 -5.77 -13.34 -31.11
N GLY A 107 -5.14 -13.86 -30.04
CA GLY A 107 -4.62 -15.22 -29.99
C GLY A 107 -5.70 -16.27 -30.22
N SER A 108 -6.85 -16.13 -29.55
CA SER A 108 -8.00 -17.01 -29.75
C SER A 108 -8.55 -16.95 -31.17
N ILE A 109 -8.66 -15.76 -31.78
CA ILE A 109 -9.10 -15.63 -33.19
C ILE A 109 -8.13 -16.35 -34.13
N LYS A 110 -6.82 -16.13 -33.96
CA LYS A 110 -5.80 -16.81 -34.77
C LYS A 110 -5.91 -18.32 -34.65
N HIS A 111 -6.14 -18.84 -33.44
CA HIS A 111 -6.29 -20.27 -33.22
C HIS A 111 -7.54 -20.84 -33.92
N VAL A 112 -8.69 -20.16 -33.83
CA VAL A 112 -9.93 -20.58 -34.50
C VAL A 112 -9.75 -20.58 -36.02
N HIS A 113 -9.19 -19.51 -36.59
CA HIS A 113 -8.96 -19.42 -38.03
C HIS A 113 -8.00 -20.51 -38.53
N ASN A 114 -6.93 -20.80 -37.78
CA ASN A 114 -6.01 -21.89 -38.09
C ASN A 114 -6.69 -23.27 -38.01
N LEU A 115 -7.60 -23.48 -37.05
CA LEU A 115 -8.37 -24.71 -36.92
C LEU A 115 -9.34 -24.90 -38.11
N GLU A 116 -10.00 -23.83 -38.58
CA GLU A 116 -10.85 -23.90 -39.76
C GLU A 116 -10.07 -24.19 -41.05
N LEU A 117 -8.90 -23.57 -41.21
CA LEU A 117 -8.00 -23.88 -42.32
C LEU A 117 -7.53 -25.34 -42.28
N ALA A 118 -7.14 -25.86 -41.11
CA ALA A 118 -6.71 -27.25 -40.94
C ALA A 118 -7.81 -28.25 -41.35
N LYS A 119 -9.07 -27.96 -40.98
CA LYS A 119 -10.23 -28.76 -41.42
C LYS A 119 -10.41 -28.74 -42.93
N TYR A 120 -10.18 -27.59 -43.58
CA TYR A 120 -10.35 -27.46 -45.03
C TYR A 120 -9.25 -28.19 -45.83
N ILE A 121 -8.03 -28.23 -45.32
CA ILE A 121 -6.88 -28.88 -45.98
C ILE A 121 -6.68 -30.36 -45.59
N GLY A 122 -7.52 -30.91 -44.72
CA GLY A 122 -7.54 -32.34 -44.39
C GLY A 122 -6.30 -32.84 -43.62
N LEU A 123 -5.61 -31.96 -42.89
CA LEU A 123 -4.60 -32.39 -41.91
C LEU A 123 -5.32 -33.00 -40.68
N PRO A 124 -4.80 -34.12 -40.12
CA PRO A 124 -5.41 -34.80 -38.97
C PRO A 124 -5.46 -33.93 -37.70
#